data_AF-A0A7X9T8T0-F1
#
_entry.id   AF-A0A7X9T8T0-F1
#
_cell.length_a   1.000
_cell.length_b   1.000
_cell.length_c   1.000
_cell.angle_alpha   90.00
_cell.angle_beta   90.00
_cell.angle_gamma   90.00
#
_symmetry.space_group_name_H-M   'P 1'
#
loop_
_entity.id
_entity.type
_entity.pdbx_description
1 polymer ?
#
loop_
_entity_poly.entity_id
_entity_poly.type
_entity_poly.pdbx_seq_one_letter_code
_entity_poly.pdbx_strand_id
1 'polypeptide(L)'
;MAAIYSSAALKTRQREIKDIARKNVVHITENGNAAFVFMSEDLFEERLREAAEEAALSERMRACIRASDDCFDRGDYIEGTDAFLKTLDERMAAHG
;
A
#
# COMPACT_ATOMS: atom_id res chain seq x y z
N MET A 1 17.54 10.91 2.10
CA MET A 1 18.15 11.19 3.42
C MET A 1 17.08 11.87 4.26
N ALA A 2 16.76 11.34 5.45
CA ALA A 2 15.68 11.88 6.27
C ALA A 2 16.03 13.29 6.76
N ALA A 3 15.11 14.24 6.62
CA ALA A 3 15.31 15.61 7.06
C ALA A 3 15.11 15.66 8.59
N ILE A 4 16.17 16.00 9.33
CA ILE A 4 16.16 16.02 10.80
C ILE A 4 16.41 17.46 11.26
N TYR A 5 15.50 17.99 12.07
CA TYR A 5 15.62 19.32 12.65
C TYR A 5 15.38 19.26 14.17
N SER A 6 15.90 20.24 14.90
CA SER A 6 15.55 20.41 16.31
C SER A 6 14.20 21.11 16.44
N SER A 7 13.52 20.92 17.57
CA SER A 7 12.31 21.68 17.91
C SER A 7 12.52 23.19 17.82
N ALA A 8 13.70 23.69 18.22
CA ALA A 8 14.06 25.10 18.10
C ALA A 8 14.15 25.60 16.64
N ALA A 9 14.55 24.73 15.70
CA ALA A 9 14.65 25.09 14.29
C ALA A 9 13.27 25.33 13.64
N LEU A 10 12.18 24.77 14.18
CA LEU A 10 10.82 25.05 13.71
C LEU A 10 10.45 26.54 13.81
N LYS A 11 11.03 27.25 14.79
CA LYS A 11 10.78 28.68 14.99
C LYS A 11 11.59 29.55 14.03
N THR A 12 12.82 29.16 13.72
CA THR A 12 13.77 29.98 12.94
C THR A 12 13.81 29.65 11.45
N ARG A 13 13.48 28.41 11.07
CA ARG A 13 13.52 27.89 9.69
C ARG A 13 12.17 27.37 9.22
N GLN A 14 11.08 27.97 9.71
CA GLN A 14 9.72 27.46 9.52
C GLN A 14 9.36 27.24 8.05
N ARG A 15 9.73 28.17 7.15
CA ARG A 15 9.41 28.07 5.72
C ARG A 15 10.09 26.86 5.07
N GLU A 16 11.41 26.76 5.25
CA GLU A 16 12.21 25.64 4.75
C GLU A 16 11.66 24.29 5.23
N ILE A 17 11.38 24.17 6.54
CA ILE A 17 10.88 22.93 7.13
C ILE A 17 9.48 22.59 6.58
N LYS A 18 8.59 23.58 6.41
CA LYS A 18 7.27 23.37 5.81
C LYS A 18 7.34 22.95 4.34
N ASP A 19 8.27 23.51 3.57
CA ASP A 19 8.43 23.17 2.16
C ASP A 19 8.92 21.72 1.99
N ILE A 20 9.77 21.25 2.90
CA ILE A 20 10.17 19.84 2.97
C ILE A 20 9.00 18.97 3.44
N ALA A 21 8.29 19.39 4.50
CA ALA A 21 7.17 18.67 5.10
C ALA A 21 5.99 18.43 4.15
N ARG A 22 5.82 19.28 3.13
CA ARG A 22 4.84 19.09 2.05
C ARG A 22 5.10 17.86 1.18
N LYS A 23 6.33 17.37 1.15
CA LYS A 23 6.77 16.29 0.25
C LYS A 23 7.40 15.12 0.98
N ASN A 24 7.84 15.31 2.23
CA ASN A 24 8.59 14.33 2.99
C ASN A 24 8.26 14.39 4.49
N VAL A 25 8.50 13.28 5.17
CA VAL A 25 8.57 13.18 6.62
C VAL A 25 9.76 14.01 7.12
N VAL A 26 9.52 14.96 8.01
CA VAL A 26 10.57 15.67 8.76
C VAL A 26 10.60 15.14 10.18
N HIS A 27 11.77 14.71 10.65
CA HIS A 27 11.95 14.28 12.03
C HIS A 27 12.33 15.45 12.92
N ILE A 28 11.60 15.62 14.02
CA ILE A 28 11.85 16.66 15.00
C ILE A 28 12.44 16.02 16.26
N THR A 29 13.60 16.53 16.65
CA THR A 29 14.35 16.10 17.83
C THR A 29 14.28 17.12 18.95
N GLU A 30 14.23 16.62 20.18
CA GLU A 30 14.36 17.44 21.38
C GLU A 30 15.50 16.86 22.22
N ASN A 31 16.50 17.70 22.53
CA ASN A 31 17.71 17.31 23.26
C ASN A 31 18.46 16.09 22.68
N GLY A 32 18.41 15.90 21.36
CA GLY A 32 19.09 14.80 20.66
C GLY A 32 18.33 13.47 20.66
N ASN A 33 17.19 13.38 21.33
CA ASN A 33 16.27 12.25 21.20
C ASN A 33 15.19 12.56 20.16
N ALA A 34 15.00 11.66 19.20
CA ALA A 34 13.91 11.75 18.23
C ALA A 34 12.60 11.30 18.89
N ALA A 35 11.53 12.09 18.77
CA ALA A 35 10.21 11.69 19.27
C ALA A 35 9.02 12.13 18.41
N PHE A 36 9.20 13.01 17.41
CA PHE A 36 8.08 13.52 16.62
C PHE A 36 8.38 13.60 15.13
N VAL A 37 7.31 13.49 14.35
CA VAL A 37 7.31 13.70 12.90
C VAL A 37 6.49 14.93 12.58
N PHE A 38 6.95 15.72 11.62
CA PHE A 38 6.24 16.83 11.01
C PHE A 38 6.08 16.60 9.50
N MET A 39 4.86 16.67 9.02
CA MET A 39 4.47 16.53 7.61
C MET A 39 3.21 17.35 7.32
N SER A 40 2.91 17.60 6.04
CA SER A 40 1.60 18.14 5.67
C SER A 40 0.47 17.13 5.92
N GLU A 41 -0.73 17.65 6.11
CA GLU A 41 -1.96 16.86 6.21
C GLU A 41 -2.19 16.03 4.95
N ASP A 42 -2.06 16.64 3.77
CA ASP A 42 -2.18 15.94 2.48
C ASP A 42 -1.26 14.72 2.38
N LEU A 43 0.02 14.88 2.82
CA LEU A 43 0.98 13.78 2.80
C LEU A 43 0.61 12.71 3.83
N PHE A 44 0.10 13.11 5.00
CA PHE A 44 -0.37 12.15 6.00
C PHE A 44 -1.55 11.32 5.49
N GLU A 45 -2.56 11.96 4.89
CA GLU A 45 -3.72 11.28 4.32
C GLU A 45 -3.36 10.36 3.16
N GLU A 46 -2.46 10.81 2.28
CA GLU A 46 -1.92 10.00 1.18
C GLU A 46 -1.26 8.74 1.73
N ARG A 47 -0.34 8.88 2.69
CA ARG A 47 0.36 7.73 3.30
C ARG A 47 -0.59 6.77 4.01
N LEU A 48 -1.62 7.29 4.67
CA LEU A 48 -2.63 6.47 5.33
C LEU A 48 -3.45 5.67 4.31
N ARG A 49 -3.81 6.29 3.19
CA ARG A 49 -4.53 5.64 2.10
C ARG A 49 -3.67 4.57 1.43
N GLU A 50 -2.42 4.90 1.09
CA GLU A 50 -1.45 3.95 0.51
C GLU A 50 -1.29 2.71 1.40
N ALA A 51 -1.11 2.90 2.72
CA ALA A 51 -0.96 1.78 3.65
C ALA A 51 -2.22 0.91 3.73
N ALA A 52 -3.41 1.53 3.70
CA ALA A 52 -4.68 0.81 3.69
C ALA A 52 -4.88 0.02 2.39
N GLU A 53 -4.56 0.62 1.23
CA GLU A 53 -4.63 -0.02 -0.08
C GLU A 53 -3.65 -1.19 -0.20
N GLU A 54 -2.40 -1.01 0.27
CA GLU A 54 -1.37 -2.05 0.27
C GLU A 54 -1.77 -3.23 1.16
N ALA A 55 -2.31 -2.96 2.35
CA ALA A 55 -2.82 -4.00 3.25
C ALA A 55 -4.00 -4.77 2.63
N ALA A 56 -4.96 -4.05 2.05
CA ALA A 56 -6.11 -4.66 1.40
C ALA A 56 -5.72 -5.50 0.18
N LEU A 57 -4.79 -5.01 -0.65
CA LEU A 57 -4.26 -5.75 -1.79
C LEU A 57 -3.54 -7.02 -1.34
N SER A 58 -2.68 -6.91 -0.33
CA SER A 58 -1.91 -8.04 0.22
C SER A 58 -2.84 -9.15 0.73
N GLU A 59 -3.89 -8.80 1.47
CA GLU A 59 -4.85 -9.79 1.96
C GLU A 59 -5.70 -10.40 0.83
N ARG A 60 -6.09 -9.61 -0.18
CA ARG A 60 -6.79 -10.14 -1.36
C ARG A 60 -5.91 -11.13 -2.14
N MET A 61 -4.62 -10.84 -2.32
CA MET A 61 -3.69 -11.74 -2.99
C MET A 61 -3.51 -13.04 -2.18
N ARG A 62 -3.34 -12.94 -0.86
CA ARG A 62 -3.28 -14.11 0.03
C ARG A 62 -4.53 -14.97 -0.06
N ALA A 63 -5.71 -14.33 -0.08
CA ALA A 63 -6.98 -15.04 -0.22
C ALA A 63 -7.10 -15.74 -1.58
N CYS A 64 -6.69 -15.10 -2.68
CA CYS A 64 -6.69 -15.71 -4.01
C CYS A 64 -5.78 -16.93 -4.10
N ILE A 65 -4.58 -16.85 -3.52
CA ILE A 65 -3.63 -17.98 -3.50
C ILE A 65 -4.22 -19.15 -2.71
N ARG A 66 -4.72 -18.90 -1.50
CA ARG A 66 -5.36 -19.96 -0.69
C ARG A 66 -6.54 -20.61 -1.40
N ALA A 67 -7.40 -19.81 -2.04
CA ALA A 67 -8.52 -20.32 -2.80
C ALA A 67 -8.06 -21.18 -3.99
N SER A 68 -6.94 -20.81 -4.62
CA SER A 68 -6.36 -21.57 -5.73
C SER A 68 -5.74 -22.88 -5.28
N ASP A 69 -5.05 -22.89 -4.13
CA ASP A 69 -4.54 -24.11 -3.48
C ASP A 69 -5.71 -25.06 -3.15
N ASP A 70 -6.78 -24.54 -2.55
CA ASP A 70 -7.98 -25.32 -2.24
C ASP A 70 -8.64 -25.91 -3.50
N CYS A 71 -8.68 -25.15 -4.61
CA CYS A 71 -9.18 -25.65 -5.89
C CYS A 71 -8.27 -26.77 -6.43
N PHE A 72 -6.96 -26.61 -6.33
CA PHE A 72 -6.01 -27.61 -6.80
C PHE A 72 -6.15 -28.92 -6.02
N ASP A 73 -6.23 -28.85 -4.69
CA ASP A 73 -6.40 -30.01 -3.81
C ASP A 73 -7.71 -30.77 -4.08
N ARG A 74 -8.75 -30.07 -4.52
CA ARG A 74 -10.05 -30.64 -4.89
C ARG A 74 -10.11 -31.16 -6.33
N GLY A 75 -9.10 -30.87 -7.16
CA GLY A 75 -9.14 -31.14 -8.59
C GLY A 75 -10.03 -30.18 -9.38
N ASP A 76 -10.39 -29.04 -8.79
CA ASP A 76 -11.23 -27.98 -9.40
C ASP A 76 -10.38 -27.08 -10.32
N TYR A 77 -9.69 -27.69 -11.29
CA TYR A 77 -8.89 -26.99 -12.29
C TYR A 77 -9.11 -27.57 -13.69
N ILE A 78 -8.71 -26.81 -14.70
CA ILE A 78 -8.78 -27.22 -16.10
C ILE A 78 -7.35 -27.35 -16.61
N GLU A 79 -7.03 -28.52 -17.17
CA GLU A 79 -5.70 -28.80 -17.71
C GLU A 79 -5.70 -28.64 -19.23
N GLY A 80 -4.81 -27.77 -19.73
CA GLY A 80 -4.62 -27.54 -21.15
C GLY A 80 -5.54 -26.49 -21.78
N THR A 81 -5.02 -25.86 -22.84
CA THR A 81 -5.67 -24.72 -23.51
C THR A 81 -6.99 -25.11 -24.19
N ASP A 82 -7.06 -26.28 -24.83
CA ASP A 82 -8.25 -26.72 -25.55
C ASP A 82 -9.43 -26.94 -24.59
N ALA A 83 -9.17 -27.56 -23.44
CA ALA A 83 -10.18 -27.76 -22.40
C ALA A 83 -10.64 -26.41 -21.82
N PHE A 84 -9.70 -25.48 -21.61
CA PHE A 84 -10.03 -24.14 -21.13
C PHE A 84 -10.96 -23.38 -22.08
N LEU A 85 -10.61 -23.34 -23.37
CA LEU A 85 -11.41 -22.64 -24.39
C LEU A 85 -12.82 -23.22 -24.49
N LYS A 86 -12.94 -24.55 -24.48
CA LYS A 86 -14.23 -25.23 -24.48
C LYS A 86 -15.09 -24.83 -23.27
N THR A 87 -14.53 -24.88 -22.06
CA THR A 87 -15.28 -24.49 -20.85
C THR A 87 -15.62 -23.00 -20.83
N LEU A 88 -14.77 -22.15 -21.41
CA LEU A 88 -15.05 -20.72 -21.54
C LEU A 88 -16.27 -20.49 -22.46
N ASP A 89 -16.30 -21.13 -23.62
CA ASP A 89 -17.41 -21.04 -24.57
C ASP A 89 -18.73 -21.53 -23.92
N GLU A 90 -18.69 -22.64 -23.20
CA GLU A 90 -19.85 -23.18 -22.45
C GLU A 90 -20.37 -22.19 -21.41
N ARG A 91 -19.48 -21.53 -20.64
CA ARG A 91 -19.86 -20.53 -19.63
C ARG A 91 -20.42 -19.26 -20.26
N MET A 92 -19.82 -18.79 -21.35
CA MET A 92 -20.29 -17.61 -22.07
C MET A 92 -21.68 -17.84 -22.66
N ALA A 93 -21.96 -19.04 -23.19
CA ALA A 93 -23.27 -19.40 -23.70
C ALA A 93 -24.34 -19.57 -22.60
N ALA A 94 -23.94 -19.90 -21.37
CA ALA A 94 -24.86 -20.05 -20.23
C ALA A 94 -25.20 -18.72 -19.53
N HIS A 95 -24.39 -17.68 -19.71
CA HIS A 95 -24.52 -16.37 -19.05
C HIS A 95 -24.77 -15.19 -20.01
N GLY A 96 -24.87 -15.44 -21.31
CA GLY A 96 -25.35 -14.48 -22.32
C GLY A 96 -26.86 -14.59 -22.55
#